data_AF-A0A6V7UR87-F1
#
_entry.id   AF-A0A6V7UR87-F1
#
_cell.length_a   1.000
_cell.length_b   1.000
_cell.length_c   1.000
_cell.angle_alpha   90.00
_cell.angle_beta   90.00
_cell.angle_gamma   90.00
#
_symmetry.space_group_name_H-M   'P 1'
#
loop_
_entity.id
_entity.type
_entity.pdbx_description
1 polymer ?
#
loop_
_entity_poly.entity_id
_entity_poly.type
_entity_poly.pdbx_seq_one_letter_code
_entity_poly.pdbx_strand_id
1 'polypeptide(L)'
;MEKIVNDNECKLLYTDTDSCFFVHKRNKKPPFRVGDMLGMMSREYEEWAIISFYTGGCKQYAMKMKHRETGEIKYIVKCRGLWEQVDTPLDFNQFRKMVESYGEEQDPVVLQRTHFQPNWRKGQVTSRTQIRYLVFI
;
A
#
# COMPACT_ATOMS: atom_id res chain seq x y z
N MET A 1 -2.98 9.98 14.48
CA MET A 1 -1.70 10.07 13.74
C MET A 1 -0.90 11.32 14.08
N GLU A 2 -1.53 12.45 14.39
CA GLU A 2 -0.88 13.71 14.78
C GLU A 2 0.20 13.56 15.87
N LYS A 3 -0.05 12.74 16.90
CA LYS A 3 0.93 12.43 17.95
C LYS A 3 2.23 11.79 17.45
N ILE A 4 2.19 11.06 16.33
CA ILE A 4 3.37 10.45 15.71
C ILE A 4 4.15 11.51 14.94
N VAL A 5 3.45 12.43 14.26
CA VAL A 5 4.06 13.51 13.47
C VAL A 5 4.72 14.55 14.38
N ASN A 6 4.14 14.82 15.54
CA ASN A 6 4.66 15.80 16.51
C ASN A 6 5.81 15.27 17.39
N ASP A 7 6.11 13.96 17.34
CA ASP A 7 7.23 13.38 18.08
C ASP A 7 8.47 13.35 17.19
N ASN A 8 9.48 14.16 17.52
CA ASN A 8 10.74 14.25 16.77
C ASN A 8 11.51 12.92 16.68
N GLU A 9 11.20 11.95 17.54
CA GLU A 9 11.84 10.62 17.52
C GLU A 9 11.00 9.57 16.77
N CYS A 10 9.88 9.97 16.19
CA CYS A 10 9.04 9.12 15.35
C CYS A 10 9.03 9.64 13.91
N LYS A 11 9.00 8.71 12.95
CA LYS A 11 8.80 9.04 11.53
C LYS A 11 7.63 8.26 10.97
N LEU A 12 6.58 8.96 10.59
CA LEU A 12 5.44 8.35 9.90
C LEU A 12 5.85 7.97 8.47
N LEU A 13 5.62 6.71 8.08
CA LEU A 13 5.93 6.21 6.75
C LEU A 13 4.69 6.18 5.86
N TYR A 14 3.56 5.73 6.41
CA TYR A 14 2.32 5.55 5.66
C TYR A 14 1.12 5.52 6.60
N THR A 15 -0.04 5.96 6.10
CA THR A 15 -1.33 5.92 6.79
C THR A 15 -2.44 5.50 5.84
N ASP A 16 -3.33 4.63 6.30
CA ASP A 16 -4.55 4.27 5.59
C ASP A 16 -5.69 4.05 6.57
N THR A 17 -6.69 4.91 6.50
CA THR A 17 -7.94 4.87 7.29
C THR A 17 -7.71 4.73 8.80
N ASP A 18 -7.53 3.50 9.28
CA ASP A 18 -7.35 3.08 10.67
C ASP A 18 -5.95 2.50 10.98
N SER A 19 -5.08 2.39 9.99
CA SER A 19 -3.74 1.80 10.10
C SER A 19 -2.63 2.82 9.82
N CYS A 20 -1.46 2.62 10.44
CA CYS A 20 -0.24 3.36 10.11
C CYS A 20 1.01 2.51 10.22
N PHE A 21 1.99 2.85 9.37
CA PHE A 21 3.36 2.41 9.49
C PHE A 21 4.20 3.60 9.94
N PHE A 22 4.99 3.41 10.99
CA PHE A 22 5.88 4.44 11.52
C PHE A 22 7.14 3.79 12.09
N VAL A 23 8.21 4.57 12.11
CA VAL A 23 9.49 4.21 12.72
C VAL A 23 9.58 4.89 14.07
N HIS A 24 10.00 4.17 15.10
CA HIS A 24 10.28 4.70 16.43
C HIS A 24 11.46 3.97 17.06
N LYS A 25 12.10 4.57 18.09
CA LYS A 25 13.19 3.93 18.85
C LYS A 25 12.69 2.65 19.54
N ARG A 26 13.45 1.55 19.45
CA ARG A 26 13.07 0.20 19.93
C ARG A 26 12.68 0.15 21.42
N ASN A 27 13.34 0.95 22.26
CA ASN A 27 13.11 0.96 23.72
C ASN A 27 12.11 2.04 24.16
N LYS A 28 11.57 2.84 23.23
CA LYS A 28 10.57 3.88 23.52
C LYS A 28 9.17 3.31 23.33
N LYS A 29 8.27 3.60 24.28
CA LYS A 29 6.85 3.31 24.09
C LYS A 29 6.31 4.16 22.93
N PRO A 30 5.42 3.62 22.09
CA PRO A 30 4.81 4.40 21.03
C PRO A 30 4.04 5.60 21.62
N PRO A 31 3.89 6.71 20.87
CA PRO A 31 3.26 7.94 21.36
C PRO A 31 1.73 7.84 21.54
N PHE A 32 1.18 6.63 21.46
CA PHE A 32 -0.24 6.32 21.61
C PHE A 32 -0.43 5.04 22.43
N ARG A 33 -1.65 4.84 22.92
CA ARG A 33 -2.01 3.65 23.70
C ARG A 33 -2.16 2.46 22.78
N VAL A 34 -1.52 1.36 23.14
CA VAL A 34 -1.62 0.08 22.45
C VAL A 34 -2.45 -0.89 23.29
N GLY A 35 -3.41 -1.57 22.66
CA GLY A 35 -4.28 -2.54 23.30
C GLY A 35 -5.54 -2.83 22.48
N ASP A 36 -6.42 -3.68 23.02
CA ASP A 36 -7.61 -4.19 22.31
C ASP A 36 -8.90 -3.43 22.64
N MET A 37 -8.81 -2.39 23.47
CA MET A 37 -9.96 -1.57 23.85
C MET A 37 -10.29 -0.53 22.78
N LEU A 38 -11.55 -0.12 22.73
CA LEU A 38 -12.02 0.90 21.80
C LEU A 38 -11.18 2.19 21.90
N GLY A 39 -10.67 2.66 20.75
CA GLY A 39 -9.80 3.85 20.65
C GLY A 39 -8.32 3.58 20.91
N MET A 40 -7.92 2.34 21.19
CA MET A 40 -6.52 1.92 21.20
C MET A 40 -6.10 1.36 19.85
N MET A 41 -4.81 1.46 19.56
CA MET A 41 -4.22 0.86 18.36
C MET A 41 -3.67 -0.52 18.70
N SER A 42 -4.02 -1.55 17.95
CA SER A 42 -3.41 -2.87 18.11
C SER A 42 -2.16 -3.01 17.24
N ARG A 43 -1.26 -3.94 17.60
CA ARG A 43 -0.12 -4.31 16.75
C ARG A 43 -0.53 -5.44 15.83
N GLU A 44 -0.76 -5.14 14.55
CA GLU A 44 -1.18 -6.14 13.55
C GLU A 44 -0.17 -7.29 13.39
N TYR A 45 1.12 -7.01 13.55
CA TYR A 45 2.20 -7.99 13.40
C TYR A 45 3.18 -7.97 14.58
N GLU A 46 2.72 -8.38 15.76
CA GLU A 46 3.53 -8.31 16.98
C GLU A 46 4.80 -9.19 16.96
N GLU A 47 4.67 -10.41 16.41
CA GLU A 47 5.74 -11.41 16.33
C GLU A 47 6.75 -11.13 15.20
N TRP A 48 6.41 -10.21 14.29
CA TRP A 48 7.21 -9.91 13.11
C TRP A 48 7.82 -8.53 13.20
N ALA A 49 9.04 -8.39 12.68
CA ALA A 49 9.71 -7.11 12.51
C ALA A 49 9.77 -6.76 11.02
N ILE A 50 9.31 -5.56 10.67
CA ILE A 50 9.43 -5.05 9.30
C ILE A 50 10.90 -4.68 9.06
N ILE A 51 11.53 -5.30 8.07
CA ILE A 51 12.92 -5.02 7.67
C ILE A 51 12.96 -3.92 6.62
N SER A 52 12.10 -4.04 5.60
CA SER A 52 12.03 -3.08 4.50
C SER A 52 10.59 -2.84 4.11
N PHE A 53 10.28 -1.57 3.84
CA PHE A 53 8.97 -1.10 3.44
C PHE A 53 9.12 -0.23 2.20
N TYR A 54 8.36 -0.55 1.15
CA TYR A 54 8.29 0.19 -0.10
C TYR A 54 6.84 0.62 -0.33
N THR A 55 6.63 1.86 -0.76
CA THR A 55 5.30 2.37 -1.11
C THR A 55 5.36 3.06 -2.47
N GLY A 56 4.39 2.74 -3.32
CA GLY A 56 4.21 3.36 -4.63
C GLY A 56 3.07 4.39 -4.64
N GLY A 57 2.43 4.62 -3.49
CA GLY A 57 1.30 5.54 -3.35
C GLY A 57 0.19 4.99 -2.44
N CYS A 58 -0.97 5.63 -2.50
CA CYS A 58 -2.12 5.26 -1.70
C CYS A 58 -2.58 3.83 -2.01
N LYS A 59 -2.66 3.00 -0.96
CA LYS A 59 -3.08 1.58 -0.98
C LYS A 59 -2.19 0.68 -1.84
N GLN A 60 -0.94 1.09 -2.04
CA GLN A 60 0.07 0.39 -2.84
C GLN A 60 1.38 0.33 -2.06
N TYR A 61 1.63 -0.80 -1.40
CA TYR A 61 2.82 -1.01 -0.61
C TYR A 61 3.27 -2.47 -0.57
N ALA A 62 4.56 -2.67 -0.35
CA ALA A 62 5.18 -3.96 -0.15
C ALA A 62 6.11 -3.93 1.06
N MET A 63 6.10 -5.00 1.85
CA MET A 63 6.94 -5.13 3.03
C MET A 63 7.60 -6.50 3.12
N LYS A 64 8.85 -6.48 3.56
CA LYS A 64 9.62 -7.65 3.95
C LYS A 64 9.68 -7.69 5.47
N MET A 65 9.26 -8.80 6.04
CA MET A 65 9.16 -9.00 7.47
C MET A 65 10.01 -10.19 7.88
N LYS A 66 10.56 -10.13 9.09
CA LYS A 66 11.27 -11.24 9.71
C LYS A 66 10.62 -11.59 11.03
N HIS A 67 10.34 -12.86 11.24
CA HIS A 67 9.85 -13.37 12.50
C HIS A 67 10.92 -13.20 13.58
N ARG A 68 10.55 -12.73 14.78
CA ARG A 68 11.51 -12.38 15.83
C ARG A 68 12.21 -13.61 16.43
N GLU A 69 11.51 -14.73 16.53
CA GLU A 69 12.02 -15.95 17.16
C GLU A 69 12.61 -16.93 16.14
N THR A 70 11.79 -17.40 15.20
CA THR A 70 12.20 -18.36 14.14
C THR A 70 13.14 -17.77 13.09
N GLY A 71 13.15 -16.44 12.91
CA GLY A 71 13.95 -15.79 11.87
C GLY A 71 13.41 -15.96 10.45
N GLU A 72 12.23 -16.58 10.29
CA GLU A 72 11.56 -16.74 9.00
C GLU A 72 11.29 -15.40 8.30
N ILE A 73 11.39 -15.39 6.98
CA ILE A 73 11.18 -14.20 6.16
C ILE A 73 9.83 -14.30 5.46
N LYS A 74 8.99 -13.29 5.65
CA LYS A 74 7.69 -13.16 5.01
C LYS A 74 7.67 -11.93 4.12
N TYR A 75 7.10 -12.09 2.92
CA TYR A 75 6.87 -11.00 1.97
C TYR A 75 5.38 -10.74 1.87
N ILE A 76 4.99 -9.46 1.96
CA ILE A 76 3.61 -9.04 1.85
C ILE A 76 3.54 -7.91 0.82
N VAL A 77 2.70 -8.08 -0.19
CA VAL A 77 2.42 -7.07 -1.21
C VAL A 77 0.94 -6.75 -1.16
N LYS A 78 0.59 -5.48 -0.96
CA LYS A 78 -0.77 -4.96 -1.04
C LYS A 78 -0.82 -3.90 -2.13
N CYS A 79 -1.40 -4.24 -3.28
CA CYS A 79 -1.69 -3.30 -4.35
C CYS A 79 -3.20 -3.29 -4.62
N ARG A 80 -3.87 -2.19 -4.32
CA ARG A 80 -5.30 -2.00 -4.61
C ARG A 80 -5.47 -0.93 -5.70
N GLY A 81 -6.41 -1.16 -6.62
CA GLY A 81 -6.74 -0.22 -7.71
C GLY A 81 -5.91 -0.37 -8.98
N LEU A 82 -4.87 -1.22 -8.96
CA LEU A 82 -4.16 -1.71 -10.13
C LEU A 82 -4.46 -3.21 -10.29
N TRP A 83 -4.82 -3.57 -11.53
CA TRP A 83 -4.97 -4.91 -12.09
C TRP A 83 -6.31 -5.66 -11.98
N GLU A 84 -6.86 -5.89 -13.18
CA GLU A 84 -7.80 -6.94 -13.54
C GLU A 84 -7.22 -7.85 -14.65
N GLN A 85 -6.01 -7.54 -15.17
CA GLN A 85 -5.40 -8.26 -16.31
C GLN A 85 -3.87 -8.39 -16.18
N VAL A 86 -3.38 -9.14 -15.20
CA VAL A 86 -2.00 -9.66 -15.27
C VAL A 86 -2.01 -11.12 -14.84
N ASP A 87 -1.61 -12.00 -15.76
CA ASP A 87 -1.55 -13.45 -15.58
C ASP A 87 -0.54 -13.89 -14.50
N THR A 88 0.26 -12.96 -13.98
CA THR A 88 1.25 -13.20 -12.94
C THR A 88 1.00 -12.33 -11.70
N PRO A 89 0.93 -12.92 -10.49
CA PRO A 89 0.83 -12.14 -9.27
C PRO A 89 2.09 -11.28 -9.07
N LEU A 90 1.90 -10.03 -8.64
CA LEU A 90 3.00 -9.10 -8.41
C LEU A 90 3.92 -9.60 -7.29
N ASP A 91 5.18 -9.85 -7.61
CA ASP A 91 6.20 -10.20 -6.61
C ASP A 91 6.75 -8.96 -5.88
N PHE A 92 7.24 -9.15 -4.66
CA PHE A 92 7.90 -8.12 -3.87
C PHE A 92 9.08 -7.49 -4.62
N ASN A 93 9.89 -8.29 -5.31
CA ASN A 93 11.06 -7.78 -6.03
C ASN A 93 10.65 -6.96 -7.26
N GLN A 94 9.56 -7.34 -7.93
CA GLN A 94 9.01 -6.58 -9.04
C GLN A 94 8.46 -5.24 -8.56
N PHE A 95 7.66 -5.25 -7.48
CA PHE A 95 7.12 -4.01 -6.89
C PHE A 95 8.26 -3.08 -6.44
N ARG A 96 9.28 -3.63 -5.79
CA ARG A 96 10.47 -2.87 -5.39
C ARG A 96 11.12 -2.18 -6.59
N LYS A 97 11.38 -2.92 -7.68
CA LYS A 97 11.95 -2.35 -8.90
C LYS A 97 11.08 -1.23 -9.47
N MET A 98 9.76 -1.41 -9.50
CA MET A 98 8.82 -0.39 -9.99
C MET A 98 8.87 0.91 -9.17
N VAL A 99 9.00 0.78 -7.84
CA VAL A 99 9.13 1.95 -6.95
C VAL A 99 10.51 2.59 -7.08
N GLU A 100 11.58 1.80 -7.23
CA GLU A 100 12.94 2.32 -7.42
C GLU A 100 13.13 2.98 -8.79
N SER A 101 12.46 2.49 -9.84
CA SER A 101 12.44 3.10 -11.18
C SER A 101 11.48 4.30 -11.29
N TYR A 102 10.84 4.70 -10.18
CA TYR A 102 9.97 5.86 -10.16
C TYR A 102 10.82 7.14 -10.24
N GLY A 103 10.73 7.86 -11.37
CA GLY A 103 11.52 9.07 -11.66
C GLY A 103 12.46 8.95 -12.86
N GLU A 104 12.63 7.75 -13.43
CA GLU A 104 13.19 7.57 -14.77
C GLU A 104 12.09 7.85 -15.82
N GLU A 105 12.46 8.19 -17.07
CA GLU A 105 11.47 8.37 -18.15
C GLU A 105 10.66 7.07 -18.31
N GLN A 106 9.41 7.10 -17.82
CA GLN A 106 8.50 5.97 -17.95
C GLN A 106 7.60 6.19 -19.17
N ASP A 107 7.47 5.14 -19.99
CA ASP A 107 6.47 5.12 -21.04
C ASP A 107 5.06 5.28 -20.43
N PRO A 108 4.19 6.08 -21.05
CA PRO A 108 2.85 6.32 -20.54
C PRO A 108 2.08 5.01 -20.41
N VAL A 109 1.52 4.77 -19.23
CA VAL A 109 0.64 3.61 -19.01
C VAL A 109 -0.67 3.87 -19.74
N VAL A 110 -0.94 3.06 -20.77
CA VAL A 110 -2.21 3.08 -21.51
C VAL A 110 -3.24 2.27 -20.74
N LEU A 111 -4.14 2.96 -20.04
CA LEU A 111 -5.28 2.31 -19.41
C LEU A 111 -6.44 2.22 -20.41
N GLN A 112 -6.77 1.00 -20.82
CA GLN A 112 -8.02 0.71 -21.52
C GLN A 112 -9.04 0.19 -20.51
N ARG A 113 -10.18 0.88 -20.39
CA ARG A 113 -11.29 0.43 -19.55
C ARG A 113 -12.58 0.40 -20.36
N THR A 114 -13.30 -0.71 -20.26
CA THR A 114 -14.66 -0.81 -20.79
C THR A 114 -15.62 -0.22 -19.77
N HIS A 115 -16.12 0.98 -20.04
CA HIS A 115 -17.11 1.61 -19.17
C HIS A 115 -18.51 1.13 -19.58
N PHE A 116 -19.20 0.46 -18.67
CA PHE A 116 -20.60 0.11 -18.86
C PHE A 116 -21.50 1.29 -18.44
N GLN A 117 -22.43 1.67 -19.31
CA GLN A 117 -23.43 2.69 -19.03
C GLN A 117 -24.83 2.06 -19.16
N PRO A 118 -25.41 1.59 -18.05
CA PRO A 118 -26.76 1.06 -18.06
C PRO A 118 -27.77 2.19 -18.28
N ASN A 119 -28.68 2.01 -19.23
CA ASN A 119 -29.81 2.89 -19.49
C ASN A 119 -31.12 2.21 -19.10
N TRP A 120 -31.58 2.49 -17.88
CA TRP A 120 -32.78 1.89 -17.30
C TRP A 120 -34.05 2.17 -18.10
N ARG A 121 -34.15 3.33 -18.77
CA ARG A 121 -35.33 3.69 -19.58
C ARG A 121 -35.45 2.89 -20.87
N LYS A 122 -34.33 2.40 -21.41
CA LYS A 122 -34.27 1.62 -22.65
C LYS A 122 -34.02 0.13 -22.43
N GLY A 123 -33.82 -0.31 -21.17
CA GLY A 123 -33.48 -1.69 -20.85
C GLY A 123 -32.19 -2.17 -21.51
N GLN A 124 -31.24 -1.27 -21.79
CA GLN A 124 -30.02 -1.56 -22.54
C GLN A 124 -28.78 -1.15 -21.75
N VAL A 125 -27.67 -1.86 -21.98
CA VAL A 125 -26.35 -1.49 -21.46
C VAL A 125 -25.48 -1.13 -22.66
N THR A 126 -24.98 0.09 -22.71
CA THR A 126 -23.98 0.49 -23.70
C THR A 126 -22.59 0.37 -23.09
N SER A 127 -21.65 -0.24 -23.82
CA SER A 127 -20.24 -0.23 -23.45
C SER A 127 -19.52 0.86 -24.24
N ARG A 128 -18.67 1.62 -23.57
CA ARG A 128 -17.75 2.56 -24.21
C ARG A 128 -16.35 2.28 -23.74
N THR A 129 -15.46 1.93 -24.67
CA THR A 129 -14.03 1.80 -24.39
C THR A 129 -13.45 3.20 -24.19
N GLN A 130 -12.89 3.44 -23.01
CA GLN A 130 -12.11 4.64 -22.72
C GLN A 130 -10.64 4.25 -22.67
N ILE A 131 -9.83 4.96 -23.46
CA ILE A 131 -8.38 4.88 -23.44
C ILE A 131 -7.88 6.13 -22.72
N ARG A 132 -7.13 5.96 -21.63
CA ARG A 132 -6.47 7.05 -20.92
C ARG A 132 -4.97 6.80 -20.89
N TYR A 133 -4.22 7.84 -21.22
CA TYR A 133 -2.76 7.86 -21.06
C TYR A 133 -2.45 8.47 -19.71
N LEU A 134 -1.84 7.70 -18.81
CA LEU A 134 -1.31 8.20 -17.55
C LEU A 134 0.20 8.36 -17.69
N VAL A 135 0.65 9.61 -17.66
CA VAL A 135 2.06 9.96 -17.46
C VAL A 135 2.23 10.16 -15.96
N PHE A 136 3.03 9.33 -15.32
CA PHE A 136 3.47 9.58 -13.95
C PHE A 136 4.65 10.56 -14.04
N ILE A 137 4.48 11.75 -13.46
CA ILE A 137 5.51 12.80 -13.35
C ILE A 137 6.27 12.60 -12.03
#